data_AF-A0A412TFY3-F1
#
_entry.id   AF-A0A412TFY3-F1
#
_cell.length_a   1.000
_cell.length_b   1.000
_cell.length_c   1.000
_cell.angle_alpha   90.00
_cell.angle_beta   90.00
_cell.angle_gamma   90.00
#
_symmetry.space_group_name_H-M   'P 1'
#
loop_
_entity.id
_entity.type
_entity.pdbx_description
1 polymer ?
#
loop_
_entity_poly.entity_id
_entity_poly.type
_entity_poly.pdbx_seq_one_letter_code
_entity_poly.pdbx_strand_id
1 'polypeptide(L)'
;MITCEEIYGLHTTGALKSALYEAYREIPLDSRNSMRKNDTPLHMACAFADENAVRILLERGADVNVRNDDGDTPLCVLARCKCCGKETTIAGIAGLLVSKEARVPRSGKNTTALIETVGNRHFLMADILLMSGCRIDSTNSNGDNVLHVICQSAGGIAYDIKRTKERIADFSERWYSEKDKREAYENMEYLEEAGRQCFLTAKRILENGQIDTEDKNNIGKTALDIAWETGARRIGALLSGQDPDTDELSALIGGLDVFQALWYKDMIALDAILRSGTELQTVCEDKKLHDFKGRSPLACALLWDNAEAAEMLLRSGADPDFKDLEEQTAFAVWLKKRKHGSEKKEDCLHLLQYLMQCGWNPEKSADKEGNTALSLACREAGCELGIWAARYLIENGADVNTVNLQGQTPAMNLYGGCFWNGNIPRIAILPRSYPYEGRYCTEKDVDMLETLLEAGADVNAKDKWGNTLLHYIAGSSQRGAKEAVGLVMDFGKPDVNAVNNEGKTVLDIATEKNDEALIKFLLKYY
;
A
#
# COMPACT_ATOMS: atom_id res chain seq x y z
N MET A 1 -12.52 -3.75 -60.50
CA MET A 1 -11.21 -4.02 -59.87
C MET A 1 -11.46 -3.96 -58.39
N ILE A 2 -11.16 -5.04 -57.66
CA ILE A 2 -11.43 -5.12 -56.23
C ILE A 2 -10.58 -4.08 -55.50
N THR A 3 -11.19 -3.35 -54.57
CA THR A 3 -10.55 -2.26 -53.81
C THR A 3 -10.22 -2.67 -52.37
N CYS A 4 -9.29 -1.97 -51.74
CA CYS A 4 -8.99 -2.17 -50.32
C CYS A 4 -10.21 -1.88 -49.43
N GLU A 5 -11.06 -0.92 -49.82
CA GLU A 5 -12.29 -0.57 -49.12
C GLU A 5 -13.31 -1.73 -49.15
N GLU A 6 -13.46 -2.40 -50.29
CA GLU A 6 -14.32 -3.58 -50.44
C GLU A 6 -13.82 -4.76 -49.58
N ILE A 7 -12.51 -5.06 -49.62
CA ILE A 7 -11.93 -6.12 -48.78
C ILE A 7 -12.12 -5.81 -47.30
N TYR A 8 -11.99 -4.55 -46.90
CA TYR A 8 -12.23 -4.13 -45.52
C TYR A 8 -13.70 -4.37 -45.13
N GLY A 9 -14.63 -4.03 -46.02
CA GLY A 9 -16.05 -4.33 -45.88
C GLY A 9 -16.31 -5.83 -45.68
N LEU A 10 -15.66 -6.70 -46.46
CA LEU A 10 -15.81 -8.15 -46.34
C LEU A 10 -15.35 -8.69 -44.97
N HIS A 11 -14.26 -8.17 -44.43
CA HIS A 11 -13.82 -8.51 -43.06
C HIS A 11 -14.83 -8.09 -41.99
N THR A 12 -15.34 -6.86 -42.08
CA THR A 12 -16.25 -6.30 -41.05
C THR A 12 -17.67 -6.87 -41.10
N THR A 13 -18.13 -7.29 -42.28
CA THR A 13 -19.50 -7.82 -42.47
C THR A 13 -19.59 -9.32 -42.20
N GLY A 14 -18.48 -10.01 -41.94
CA GLY A 14 -18.46 -11.47 -41.76
C GLY A 14 -18.83 -12.23 -43.03
N ALA A 15 -18.46 -11.70 -44.19
CA ALA A 15 -18.77 -12.30 -45.49
C ALA A 15 -18.16 -13.71 -45.64
N LEU A 16 -18.62 -14.48 -46.64
CA LEU A 16 -18.12 -15.83 -46.87
C LEU A 16 -16.60 -15.81 -47.07
N LYS A 17 -15.86 -16.64 -46.30
CA LYS A 17 -14.39 -16.70 -46.36
C LYS A 17 -13.85 -16.94 -47.78
N SER A 18 -14.58 -17.68 -48.61
CA SER A 18 -14.18 -17.90 -50.02
C SER A 18 -14.16 -16.60 -50.82
N ALA A 19 -15.19 -15.76 -50.71
CA ALA A 19 -15.27 -14.49 -51.42
C ALA A 19 -14.18 -13.51 -50.95
N LEU A 20 -13.88 -13.50 -49.65
CA LEU A 20 -12.78 -12.72 -49.09
C LEU A 20 -11.42 -13.16 -49.65
N TYR A 21 -11.15 -14.46 -49.71
CA TYR A 21 -9.87 -14.98 -50.21
C TYR A 21 -9.72 -14.83 -51.72
N GLU A 22 -10.80 -14.93 -52.51
CA GLU A 22 -10.74 -14.54 -53.92
C GLU A 22 -10.43 -13.05 -54.08
N ALA A 23 -11.04 -12.19 -53.24
CA ALA A 23 -10.75 -10.76 -53.28
C ALA A 23 -9.25 -10.47 -53.02
N TYR A 24 -8.63 -11.17 -52.07
CA TYR A 24 -7.18 -11.10 -51.83
C TYR A 24 -6.31 -11.65 -52.97
N ARG A 25 -6.83 -12.59 -53.80
CA ARG A 25 -6.14 -13.09 -54.99
C ARG A 25 -6.28 -12.18 -56.20
N GLU A 26 -7.26 -11.29 -56.23
CA GLU A 26 -7.46 -10.41 -57.38
C GLU A 26 -6.92 -9.00 -57.15
N ILE A 27 -6.81 -8.55 -55.88
CA ILE A 27 -6.37 -7.20 -55.56
C ILE A 27 -4.90 -6.94 -55.98
N PRO A 28 -4.61 -5.78 -56.60
CA PRO A 28 -3.24 -5.33 -56.81
C PRO A 28 -2.50 -5.16 -55.47
N LEU A 29 -1.26 -5.64 -55.38
CA LEU A 29 -0.49 -5.67 -54.13
C LEU A 29 -0.13 -4.26 -53.60
N ASP A 30 -0.05 -3.30 -54.50
CA ASP A 30 0.25 -1.88 -54.25
C ASP A 30 -1.00 -1.02 -54.01
N SER A 31 -2.20 -1.63 -54.06
CA SER A 31 -3.45 -0.93 -53.72
C SER A 31 -3.38 -0.33 -52.31
N ARG A 32 -4.07 0.79 -52.13
CA ARG A 32 -4.04 1.54 -50.89
C ARG A 32 -5.43 1.88 -50.40
N ASN A 33 -5.66 1.68 -49.10
CA ASN A 33 -6.89 2.05 -48.45
C ASN A 33 -6.84 3.53 -48.05
N SER A 34 -7.41 4.40 -48.89
CA SER A 34 -7.43 5.85 -48.65
C SER A 34 -8.18 6.23 -47.36
N MET A 35 -9.11 5.39 -46.92
CA MET A 35 -9.93 5.59 -45.72
C MET A 35 -9.24 5.10 -44.44
N ARG A 36 -8.13 4.34 -44.55
CA ARG A 36 -7.40 3.76 -43.41
C ARG A 36 -5.91 3.92 -43.58
N LYS A 37 -5.41 5.14 -43.37
CA LYS A 37 -3.98 5.44 -43.27
C LYS A 37 -3.17 4.98 -44.48
N ASN A 38 -3.80 4.81 -45.64
CA ASN A 38 -3.16 4.32 -46.86
C ASN A 38 -2.58 2.89 -46.69
N ASP A 39 -3.27 2.05 -45.92
CA ASP A 39 -2.91 0.66 -45.67
C ASP A 39 -2.93 -0.17 -46.98
N THR A 40 -1.90 -1.01 -47.17
CA THR A 40 -1.88 -2.00 -48.26
C THR A 40 -2.77 -3.22 -47.92
N PRO A 41 -3.07 -4.11 -48.88
CA PRO A 41 -3.81 -5.34 -48.59
C PRO A 41 -3.14 -6.17 -47.50
N LEU A 42 -1.80 -6.14 -47.42
CA LEU A 42 -1.04 -6.86 -46.39
C LEU A 42 -1.18 -6.23 -45.00
N HIS A 43 -1.22 -4.90 -44.89
CA HIS A 43 -1.54 -4.21 -43.63
C HIS A 43 -2.93 -4.62 -43.14
N MET A 44 -3.93 -4.65 -44.04
CA MET A 44 -5.27 -5.05 -43.68
C MET A 44 -5.35 -6.51 -43.22
N ALA A 45 -4.70 -7.43 -43.95
CA ALA A 45 -4.66 -8.84 -43.55
C ALA A 45 -4.04 -9.02 -42.14
N CYS A 46 -2.99 -8.25 -41.83
CA CYS A 46 -2.38 -8.20 -40.50
C CYS A 46 -3.31 -7.58 -39.43
N ALA A 47 -4.05 -6.51 -39.77
CA ALA A 47 -4.97 -5.83 -38.86
C ALA A 47 -6.13 -6.73 -38.40
N PHE A 48 -6.52 -7.72 -39.20
CA PHE A 48 -7.55 -8.70 -38.88
C PHE A 48 -7.01 -10.04 -38.36
N ALA A 49 -5.67 -10.18 -38.28
CA ALA A 49 -4.99 -11.44 -37.98
C ALA A 49 -5.53 -12.60 -38.84
N ASP A 50 -5.60 -12.40 -40.17
CA ASP A 50 -6.03 -13.42 -41.13
C ASP A 50 -4.82 -14.08 -41.79
N GLU A 51 -4.40 -15.22 -41.23
CA GLU A 51 -3.21 -15.95 -41.68
C GLU A 51 -3.31 -16.39 -43.15
N ASN A 52 -4.48 -16.80 -43.62
CA ASN A 52 -4.66 -17.25 -45.00
C ASN A 52 -4.52 -16.09 -45.98
N ALA A 53 -5.11 -14.94 -45.66
CA ALA A 53 -4.95 -13.73 -46.47
C ALA A 53 -3.49 -13.28 -46.52
N VAL A 54 -2.77 -13.34 -45.38
CA VAL A 54 -1.33 -13.06 -45.34
C VAL A 54 -0.56 -14.03 -46.23
N ARG A 55 -0.81 -15.34 -46.14
CA ARG A 55 -0.15 -16.35 -46.99
C ARG A 55 -0.36 -16.09 -48.47
N ILE A 56 -1.59 -15.85 -48.90
CA ILE A 56 -1.94 -15.53 -50.30
C ILE A 56 -1.12 -14.32 -50.79
N LEU A 57 -1.07 -13.24 -50.00
CA LEU A 57 -0.37 -12.03 -50.38
C LEU A 57 1.16 -12.23 -50.42
N LEU A 58 1.73 -12.97 -49.47
CA LEU A 58 3.17 -13.28 -49.45
C LEU A 58 3.57 -14.21 -50.61
N GLU A 59 2.74 -15.18 -50.97
CA GLU A 59 2.95 -16.05 -52.15
C GLU A 59 2.94 -15.26 -53.46
N ARG A 60 2.11 -14.20 -53.52
CA ARG A 60 2.08 -13.25 -54.64
C ARG A 60 3.26 -12.27 -54.64
N GLY A 61 4.13 -12.29 -53.63
CA GLY A 61 5.29 -11.40 -53.54
C GLY A 61 4.96 -10.01 -52.98
N ALA A 62 3.96 -9.89 -52.10
CA ALA A 62 3.70 -8.63 -51.40
C ALA A 62 4.93 -8.18 -50.60
N ASP A 63 5.30 -6.89 -50.72
CA ASP A 63 6.39 -6.31 -49.95
C ASP A 63 6.00 -6.17 -48.48
N VAL A 64 6.76 -6.84 -47.61
CA VAL A 64 6.54 -6.91 -46.16
C VAL A 64 7.01 -5.67 -45.39
N ASN A 65 7.74 -4.76 -46.05
CA ASN A 65 8.34 -3.59 -45.43
C ASN A 65 7.69 -2.26 -45.86
N VAL A 66 6.58 -2.32 -46.62
CA VAL A 66 5.84 -1.12 -47.02
C VAL A 66 5.35 -0.37 -45.80
N ARG A 67 5.44 0.96 -45.84
CA ARG A 67 4.90 1.83 -44.79
C ARG A 67 3.56 2.44 -45.20
N ASN A 68 2.66 2.53 -44.24
CA ASN A 68 1.43 3.33 -44.34
C ASN A 68 1.72 4.81 -43.96
N ASP A 69 0.69 5.66 -43.90
CA ASP A 69 0.84 7.09 -43.62
C ASP A 69 1.37 7.41 -42.21
N ASP A 70 1.17 6.50 -41.26
CA ASP A 70 1.72 6.59 -39.90
C ASP A 70 3.17 6.08 -39.80
N GLY A 71 3.70 5.56 -40.92
CA GLY A 71 5.04 4.96 -40.99
C GLY A 71 5.10 3.49 -40.54
N ASP A 72 3.94 2.87 -40.29
CA ASP A 72 3.86 1.51 -39.79
C ASP A 72 4.06 0.49 -40.91
N THR A 73 4.80 -0.58 -40.63
CA THR A 73 4.85 -1.77 -41.50
C THR A 73 3.71 -2.73 -41.18
N PRO A 74 3.41 -3.72 -42.04
CA PRO A 74 2.41 -4.75 -41.75
C PRO A 74 2.67 -5.47 -40.42
N LEU A 75 3.95 -5.71 -40.08
CA LEU A 75 4.36 -6.28 -38.79
C LEU A 75 4.00 -5.36 -37.60
N CYS A 76 4.14 -4.04 -37.75
CA CYS A 76 3.73 -3.06 -36.72
C CYS A 76 2.21 -2.97 -36.57
N VAL A 77 1.46 -3.14 -37.65
CA VAL A 77 -0.01 -3.24 -37.60
C VAL A 77 -0.44 -4.52 -36.90
N LEU A 78 0.21 -5.65 -37.18
CA LEU A 78 -0.03 -6.91 -36.48
C LEU A 78 0.21 -6.79 -34.97
N ALA A 79 1.31 -6.14 -34.57
CA ALA A 79 1.65 -5.89 -33.17
C ALA A 79 0.58 -5.12 -32.39
N ARG A 80 -0.22 -4.29 -33.08
CA ARG A 80 -1.31 -3.48 -32.51
C ARG A 80 -2.71 -4.09 -32.71
N CYS A 81 -2.81 -5.29 -33.27
CA CYS A 81 -4.09 -6.00 -33.44
C CYS A 81 -4.72 -6.21 -32.05
N LYS A 82 -5.97 -5.77 -31.87
CA LYS A 82 -6.74 -6.00 -30.63
C LYS A 82 -7.46 -7.35 -30.62
N CYS A 83 -6.88 -8.33 -31.30
CA CYS A 83 -7.52 -9.56 -31.69
C CYS A 83 -7.36 -10.59 -30.57
N CYS A 84 -8.33 -10.61 -29.63
CA CYS A 84 -8.30 -11.50 -28.47
C CYS A 84 -8.37 -12.99 -28.87
N GLY A 85 -7.63 -13.84 -28.15
CA GLY A 85 -7.68 -15.30 -28.33
C GLY A 85 -7.03 -15.84 -29.61
N LYS A 86 -6.32 -15.01 -30.39
CA LYS A 86 -5.63 -15.42 -31.63
C LYS A 86 -4.10 -15.40 -31.51
N GLU A 87 -3.55 -15.55 -30.31
CA GLU A 87 -2.11 -15.38 -30.06
C GLU A 87 -1.24 -16.29 -30.95
N THR A 88 -1.62 -17.56 -31.11
CA THR A 88 -0.91 -18.52 -31.97
C THR A 88 -0.96 -18.14 -33.44
N THR A 89 -2.11 -17.63 -33.92
CA THR A 89 -2.26 -17.11 -35.28
C THR A 89 -1.40 -15.87 -35.50
N ILE A 90 -1.41 -14.94 -34.54
CA ILE A 90 -0.59 -13.72 -34.58
C ILE A 90 0.90 -14.07 -34.63
N ALA A 91 1.34 -15.00 -33.78
CA ALA A 91 2.71 -15.51 -33.80
C ALA A 91 3.05 -16.19 -35.13
N GLY A 92 2.14 -17.02 -35.68
CA GLY A 92 2.31 -17.65 -36.99
C GLY A 92 2.48 -16.63 -38.12
N ILE A 93 1.64 -15.59 -38.15
CA ILE A 93 1.75 -14.48 -39.10
C ILE A 93 3.09 -13.75 -38.92
N ALA A 94 3.49 -13.43 -37.69
CA ALA A 94 4.76 -12.77 -37.42
C ALA A 94 5.96 -13.60 -37.90
N GLY A 95 5.95 -14.92 -37.66
CA GLY A 95 6.97 -15.85 -38.16
C GLY A 95 7.05 -15.87 -39.68
N LEU A 96 5.91 -15.86 -40.38
CA LEU A 96 5.87 -15.77 -41.84
C LEU A 96 6.47 -14.46 -42.35
N LEU A 97 6.12 -13.33 -41.74
CA LEU A 97 6.66 -12.02 -42.12
C LEU A 97 8.18 -11.95 -41.89
N VAL A 98 8.66 -12.39 -40.72
CA VAL A 98 10.09 -12.42 -40.40
C VAL A 98 10.86 -13.35 -41.35
N SER A 99 10.29 -14.50 -41.74
CA SER A 99 10.88 -15.42 -42.73
C SER A 99 11.03 -14.80 -44.13
N LYS A 100 10.27 -13.74 -44.42
CA LYS A 100 10.35 -12.94 -45.65
C LYS A 100 11.16 -11.65 -45.45
N GLU A 101 12.05 -11.64 -44.47
CA GLU A 101 12.95 -10.51 -44.16
C GLU A 101 12.19 -9.22 -43.78
N ALA A 102 11.06 -9.36 -43.10
CA ALA A 102 10.40 -8.21 -42.47
C ALA A 102 11.33 -7.60 -41.43
N ARG A 103 11.63 -6.31 -41.60
CA ARG A 103 12.40 -5.54 -40.63
C ARG A 103 11.53 -5.30 -39.40
N VAL A 104 12.17 -5.23 -38.23
CA VAL A 104 11.53 -4.86 -36.96
C VAL A 104 11.91 -3.40 -36.63
N PRO A 105 11.27 -2.39 -37.24
CA PRO A 105 11.55 -0.99 -36.95
C PRO A 105 10.78 -0.51 -35.70
N ARG A 106 10.91 0.79 -35.41
CA ARG A 106 9.93 1.51 -34.61
C ARG A 106 8.52 1.34 -35.21
N SER A 107 7.54 1.07 -34.35
CA SER A 107 6.12 1.08 -34.67
C SER A 107 5.65 2.53 -34.48
N GLY A 108 5.26 3.23 -35.54
CA GLY A 108 4.88 4.64 -35.48
C GLY A 108 5.97 5.62 -34.99
N LYS A 109 5.53 6.83 -34.60
CA LYS A 109 6.44 7.96 -34.30
C LYS A 109 7.27 7.79 -33.03
N ASN A 110 6.78 7.06 -32.00
CA ASN A 110 7.40 7.02 -30.66
C ASN A 110 7.22 5.67 -29.93
N THR A 111 7.24 4.52 -30.60
CA THR A 111 7.15 3.19 -29.94
C THR A 111 7.83 2.13 -30.82
N THR A 112 8.06 0.92 -30.31
CA THR A 112 8.62 -0.20 -31.08
C THR A 112 7.59 -1.29 -31.27
N ALA A 113 7.72 -2.08 -32.35
CA ALA A 113 6.88 -3.25 -32.54
C ALA A 113 6.95 -4.19 -31.33
N LEU A 114 8.13 -4.36 -30.72
CA LEU A 114 8.32 -5.14 -29.51
C LEU A 114 7.51 -4.57 -28.32
N ILE A 115 7.62 -3.28 -28.03
CA ILE A 115 6.86 -2.64 -26.95
C ILE A 115 5.35 -2.80 -27.15
N GLU A 116 4.86 -2.58 -28.38
CA GLU A 116 3.44 -2.73 -28.70
C GLU A 116 2.98 -4.18 -28.52
N THR A 117 3.77 -5.17 -28.94
CA THR A 117 3.40 -6.58 -28.76
C THR A 117 3.27 -6.94 -27.28
N VAL A 118 4.21 -6.51 -26.44
CA VAL A 118 4.20 -6.79 -25.00
C VAL A 118 3.03 -6.06 -24.31
N GLY A 119 2.78 -4.79 -24.66
CA GLY A 119 1.67 -4.03 -24.11
C GLY A 119 0.30 -4.59 -24.48
N ASN A 120 0.18 -5.19 -25.66
CA ASN A 120 -1.04 -5.86 -26.12
C ASN A 120 -1.11 -7.37 -25.75
N ARG A 121 -0.17 -7.87 -24.93
CA ARG A 121 -0.08 -9.28 -24.47
C ARG A 121 0.11 -10.31 -25.59
N HIS A 122 0.76 -9.94 -26.69
CA HIS A 122 1.15 -10.85 -27.78
C HIS A 122 2.54 -11.43 -27.52
N PHE A 123 2.68 -12.22 -26.46
CA PHE A 123 3.99 -12.68 -25.95
C PHE A 123 4.70 -13.63 -26.92
N LEU A 124 3.97 -14.56 -27.54
CA LEU A 124 4.54 -15.44 -28.57
C LEU A 124 5.07 -14.66 -29.78
N MET A 125 4.43 -13.55 -30.14
CA MET A 125 4.94 -12.66 -31.19
C MET A 125 6.17 -11.90 -30.70
N ALA A 126 6.17 -11.39 -29.46
CA ALA A 126 7.33 -10.73 -28.86
C ALA A 126 8.56 -11.65 -28.87
N ASP A 127 8.40 -12.92 -28.53
CA ASP A 127 9.47 -13.93 -28.58
C ASP A 127 10.08 -14.10 -29.96
N ILE A 128 9.25 -14.14 -31.02
CA ILE A 128 9.73 -14.19 -32.41
C ILE A 128 10.54 -12.93 -32.75
N LEU A 129 10.09 -11.75 -32.31
CA LEU A 129 10.80 -10.50 -32.54
C LEU A 129 12.14 -10.47 -31.79
N LEU A 130 12.19 -10.95 -30.54
CA LEU A 130 13.42 -11.05 -29.76
C LEU A 130 14.43 -11.98 -30.46
N MET A 131 13.98 -13.14 -30.96
CA MET A 131 14.81 -14.09 -31.70
C MET A 131 15.33 -13.54 -33.03
N SER A 132 14.67 -12.54 -33.61
CA SER A 132 15.14 -11.87 -34.85
C SER A 132 16.33 -10.92 -34.64
N GLY A 133 16.75 -10.70 -33.38
CA GLY A 133 17.85 -9.77 -33.04
C GLY A 133 17.42 -8.31 -33.08
N CYS A 134 16.15 -8.02 -32.80
CA CYS A 134 15.65 -6.64 -32.76
C CYS A 134 16.27 -5.82 -31.61
N ARG A 135 16.32 -4.50 -31.79
CA ARG A 135 16.84 -3.57 -30.79
C ARG A 135 15.83 -3.40 -29.64
N ILE A 136 16.26 -3.68 -28.40
CA ILE A 136 15.37 -3.72 -27.21
C ILE A 136 15.46 -2.50 -26.27
N ASP A 137 16.53 -1.71 -26.37
CA ASP A 137 16.83 -0.51 -25.54
C ASP A 137 15.99 0.74 -25.88
N SER A 138 15.04 0.62 -26.80
CA SER A 138 14.22 1.75 -27.24
C SER A 138 13.08 2.00 -26.26
N THR A 139 12.68 3.26 -26.13
CA THR A 139 11.58 3.68 -25.26
C THR A 139 10.38 4.19 -26.05
N ASN A 140 9.21 4.14 -25.41
CA ASN A 140 7.98 4.74 -25.93
C ASN A 140 7.89 6.25 -25.57
N SER A 141 6.76 6.91 -25.87
CA SER A 141 6.53 8.32 -25.53
C SER A 141 6.56 8.66 -24.04
N ASN A 142 6.35 7.67 -23.17
CA ASN A 142 6.41 7.82 -21.72
C ASN A 142 7.82 7.55 -21.16
N GLY A 143 8.79 7.24 -22.02
CA GLY A 143 10.11 6.79 -21.60
C GLY A 143 10.14 5.33 -21.15
N ASP A 144 9.05 4.57 -21.30
CA ASP A 144 9.01 3.17 -20.93
C ASP A 144 9.77 2.33 -21.98
N ASN A 145 10.77 1.58 -21.55
CA ASN A 145 11.38 0.51 -22.34
C ASN A 145 10.53 -0.78 -22.26
N VAL A 146 10.96 -1.86 -22.92
CA VAL A 146 10.19 -3.12 -22.93
C VAL A 146 10.06 -3.75 -21.52
N LEU A 147 11.02 -3.54 -20.60
CA LEU A 147 10.93 -4.04 -19.22
C LEU A 147 9.84 -3.32 -18.42
N HIS A 148 9.71 -2.01 -18.56
CA HIS A 148 8.63 -1.25 -17.91
C HIS A 148 7.26 -1.78 -18.36
N VAL A 149 7.11 -2.00 -19.67
CA VAL A 149 5.84 -2.44 -20.28
C VAL A 149 5.52 -3.88 -19.92
N ILE A 150 6.51 -4.78 -19.85
CA ILE A 150 6.25 -6.18 -19.46
C ILE A 150 5.84 -6.30 -17.99
N CYS A 151 6.43 -5.49 -17.09
CA CYS A 151 5.99 -5.41 -15.69
C CYS A 151 4.54 -4.94 -15.60
N GLN A 152 4.17 -3.89 -16.35
CA GLN A 152 2.79 -3.39 -16.40
C GLN A 152 1.81 -4.44 -16.93
N SER A 153 2.18 -5.15 -17.99
CA SER A 153 1.37 -6.23 -18.56
C SER A 153 1.20 -7.40 -17.59
N ALA A 154 2.29 -7.82 -16.92
CA ALA A 154 2.26 -8.89 -15.94
C ALA A 154 1.39 -8.55 -14.71
N GLY A 155 1.49 -7.32 -14.21
CA GLY A 155 0.62 -6.86 -13.12
C GLY A 155 -0.85 -6.81 -13.52
N GLY A 156 -1.14 -6.38 -14.76
CA GLY A 156 -2.49 -6.47 -15.32
C GLY A 156 -3.03 -7.90 -15.40
N ILE A 157 -2.20 -8.86 -15.82
CA ILE A 157 -2.58 -10.29 -15.83
C ILE A 157 -2.81 -10.80 -14.42
N ALA A 158 -1.93 -10.47 -13.47
CA ALA A 158 -2.08 -10.87 -12.06
C ALA A 158 -3.39 -10.32 -11.44
N TYR A 159 -3.75 -9.08 -11.76
CA TYR A 159 -5.02 -8.49 -11.37
C TYR A 159 -6.22 -9.22 -11.97
N ASP A 160 -6.18 -9.53 -13.27
CA ASP A 160 -7.24 -10.27 -13.96
C ASP A 160 -7.41 -11.69 -13.39
N ILE A 161 -6.30 -12.36 -13.06
CA ILE A 161 -6.28 -13.68 -12.39
C ILE A 161 -6.96 -13.57 -11.02
N LYS A 162 -6.55 -12.59 -10.19
CA LYS A 162 -7.13 -12.39 -8.85
C LYS A 162 -8.64 -12.19 -8.92
N ARG A 163 -9.10 -11.28 -9.79
CA ARG A 163 -10.52 -11.01 -9.99
C ARG A 163 -11.29 -12.24 -10.49
N THR A 164 -10.67 -13.04 -11.37
CA THR A 164 -11.29 -14.27 -11.88
C THR A 164 -11.41 -15.34 -10.78
N LYS A 165 -10.38 -15.50 -9.93
CA LYS A 165 -10.44 -16.39 -8.75
C LYS A 165 -11.54 -15.97 -7.78
N GLU A 166 -11.66 -14.67 -7.49
CA GLU A 166 -12.73 -14.13 -6.63
C GLU A 166 -14.13 -14.42 -7.22
N ARG A 167 -14.28 -14.25 -8.54
CA ARG A 167 -15.53 -14.61 -9.24
C ARG A 167 -15.84 -16.11 -9.15
N ILE A 168 -14.83 -16.97 -9.31
CA ILE A 168 -15.00 -18.43 -9.21
C ILE A 168 -15.37 -18.83 -7.77
N ALA A 169 -14.77 -18.21 -6.76
CA ALA A 169 -15.10 -18.45 -5.36
C ALA A 169 -16.55 -18.05 -5.03
N ASP A 170 -17.07 -16.98 -5.64
CA ASP A 170 -18.47 -16.54 -5.45
C ASP A 170 -19.50 -17.54 -6.00
N PHE A 171 -19.09 -18.53 -6.81
CA PHE A 171 -20.00 -19.57 -7.34
C PHE A 171 -20.58 -20.46 -6.24
N SER A 172 -19.95 -20.56 -5.07
CA SER A 172 -20.52 -21.29 -3.92
C SER A 172 -21.58 -20.48 -3.17
N GLU A 173 -21.55 -19.16 -3.27
CA GLU A 173 -22.41 -18.25 -2.50
C GLU A 173 -23.65 -17.79 -3.29
N ARG A 174 -23.52 -17.69 -4.62
CA ARG A 174 -24.56 -17.14 -5.50
C ARG A 174 -24.85 -18.04 -6.69
N TRP A 175 -26.04 -17.89 -7.25
CA TRP A 175 -26.45 -18.64 -8.43
C TRP A 175 -25.81 -18.07 -9.71
N TYR A 176 -25.24 -18.97 -10.51
CA TYR A 176 -24.64 -18.69 -11.83
C TYR A 176 -25.04 -19.78 -12.83
N SER A 177 -25.12 -19.42 -14.12
CA SER A 177 -25.37 -20.41 -15.17
C SER A 177 -24.13 -21.28 -15.44
N GLU A 178 -24.33 -22.52 -15.89
CA GLU A 178 -23.21 -23.41 -16.27
C GLU A 178 -22.34 -22.83 -17.40
N LYS A 179 -22.94 -22.01 -18.27
CA LYS A 179 -22.21 -21.28 -19.30
C LYS A 179 -21.24 -20.26 -18.67
N ASP A 180 -21.71 -19.47 -17.70
CA ASP A 180 -20.89 -18.45 -17.04
C ASP A 180 -19.74 -19.07 -16.24
N LYS A 181 -20.00 -20.21 -15.59
CA LYS A 181 -18.97 -20.97 -14.87
C LYS A 181 -17.90 -21.45 -15.82
N ARG A 182 -18.29 -22.09 -16.92
CA ARG A 182 -17.37 -22.59 -17.95
C ARG A 182 -16.52 -21.45 -18.52
N GLU A 183 -17.14 -20.33 -18.89
CA GLU A 183 -16.40 -19.16 -19.41
C GLU A 183 -15.40 -18.60 -18.39
N ALA A 184 -15.73 -18.61 -17.09
CA ALA A 184 -14.79 -18.18 -16.05
C ALA A 184 -13.59 -19.13 -15.91
N TYR A 185 -13.80 -20.45 -15.97
CA TYR A 185 -12.71 -21.43 -15.93
C TYR A 185 -11.83 -21.37 -17.19
N GLU A 186 -12.44 -21.25 -18.38
CA GLU A 186 -11.70 -21.07 -19.64
C GLU A 186 -10.86 -19.77 -19.63
N ASN A 187 -11.44 -18.68 -19.11
CA ASN A 187 -10.70 -17.42 -18.94
C ASN A 187 -9.56 -17.54 -17.93
N MET A 188 -9.75 -18.32 -16.86
CA MET A 188 -8.71 -18.60 -15.87
C MET A 188 -7.51 -19.32 -16.50
N GLU A 189 -7.77 -20.41 -17.24
CA GLU A 189 -6.73 -21.17 -17.95
C GLU A 189 -5.97 -20.29 -18.96
N TYR A 190 -6.70 -19.47 -19.73
CA TYR A 190 -6.10 -18.51 -20.66
C TYR A 190 -5.19 -17.50 -19.95
N LEU A 191 -5.62 -16.93 -18.81
CA LEU A 191 -4.83 -15.96 -18.07
C LEU A 191 -3.59 -16.57 -17.42
N GLU A 192 -3.67 -17.79 -16.91
CA GLU A 192 -2.52 -18.51 -16.36
C GLU A 192 -1.47 -18.79 -17.45
N GLU A 193 -1.90 -19.23 -18.63
CA GLU A 193 -1.01 -19.43 -19.77
C GLU A 193 -0.40 -18.10 -20.25
N ALA A 194 -1.19 -17.03 -20.36
CA ALA A 194 -0.68 -15.71 -20.71
C ALA A 194 0.33 -15.19 -19.68
N GLY A 195 0.10 -15.44 -18.38
CA GLY A 195 1.04 -15.13 -17.31
C GLY A 195 2.35 -15.92 -17.43
N ARG A 196 2.27 -17.21 -17.78
CA ARG A 196 3.44 -18.06 -18.05
C ARG A 196 4.25 -17.54 -19.24
N GLN A 197 3.59 -17.22 -20.36
CA GLN A 197 4.27 -16.69 -21.54
C GLN A 197 4.89 -15.31 -21.28
N CYS A 198 4.19 -14.43 -20.57
CA CYS A 198 4.71 -13.14 -20.13
C CYS A 198 6.01 -13.30 -19.33
N PHE A 199 6.02 -14.22 -18.37
CA PHE A 199 7.19 -14.51 -17.55
C PHE A 199 8.37 -15.05 -18.38
N LEU A 200 8.12 -15.99 -19.30
CA LEU A 200 9.17 -16.53 -20.19
C LEU A 200 9.73 -15.44 -21.12
N THR A 201 8.87 -14.56 -21.64
CA THR A 201 9.28 -13.42 -22.47
C THR A 201 10.17 -12.47 -21.67
N ALA A 202 9.80 -12.18 -20.41
CA ALA A 202 10.60 -11.34 -19.52
C ALA A 202 12.00 -11.92 -19.26
N LYS A 203 12.07 -13.24 -19.03
CA LYS A 203 13.35 -13.95 -18.88
C LYS A 203 14.24 -13.79 -20.12
N ARG A 204 13.69 -13.98 -21.33
CA ARG A 204 14.42 -13.80 -22.59
C ARG A 204 14.91 -12.37 -22.81
N ILE A 205 14.11 -11.37 -22.43
CA ILE A 205 14.50 -9.96 -22.49
C ILE A 205 15.72 -9.71 -21.59
N LEU A 206 15.72 -10.24 -20.37
CA LEU A 206 16.83 -10.07 -19.42
C LEU A 206 18.08 -10.86 -19.84
N GLU A 207 17.93 -12.08 -20.35
CA GLU A 207 19.03 -12.92 -20.86
C GLU A 207 19.76 -12.27 -22.05
N ASN A 208 19.10 -11.38 -22.79
CA ASN A 208 19.71 -10.63 -23.89
C ASN A 208 20.80 -9.65 -23.38
N GLY A 209 20.68 -9.16 -22.14
CA GLY A 209 21.69 -8.31 -21.49
C GLY A 209 21.92 -6.93 -22.12
N GLN A 210 21.11 -6.54 -23.11
CA GLN A 210 21.22 -5.25 -23.82
C GLN A 210 20.46 -4.11 -23.16
N ILE A 211 19.62 -4.39 -22.16
CA ILE A 211 18.75 -3.42 -21.50
C ILE A 211 19.23 -3.19 -20.07
N ASP A 212 19.32 -1.93 -19.66
CA ASP A 212 19.61 -1.57 -18.28
C ASP A 212 18.34 -1.74 -17.44
N THR A 213 18.42 -2.52 -16.36
CA THR A 213 17.29 -2.75 -15.44
C THR A 213 16.98 -1.52 -14.59
N GLU A 214 17.96 -0.61 -14.46
CA GLU A 214 17.86 0.62 -13.67
C GLU A 214 17.42 1.84 -14.49
N ASP A 215 17.15 1.65 -15.79
CA ASP A 215 16.58 2.69 -16.64
C ASP A 215 15.29 3.24 -16.03
N LYS A 216 15.18 4.57 -16.02
CA LYS A 216 13.99 5.27 -15.51
C LYS A 216 13.18 5.84 -16.65
N ASN A 217 11.87 5.64 -16.57
CA ASN A 217 10.92 6.31 -17.47
C ASN A 217 10.75 7.80 -17.13
N ASN A 218 9.87 8.51 -17.86
CA ASN A 218 9.67 9.96 -17.71
C ASN A 218 9.11 10.38 -16.33
N ILE A 219 8.54 9.45 -15.56
CA ILE A 219 8.08 9.70 -14.18
C ILE A 219 9.09 9.26 -13.12
N GLY A 220 10.28 8.84 -13.53
CA GLY A 220 11.39 8.50 -12.64
C GLY A 220 11.31 7.10 -12.02
N LYS A 221 10.47 6.21 -12.57
CA LYS A 221 10.30 4.83 -12.10
C LYS A 221 11.16 3.88 -12.92
N THR A 222 11.74 2.91 -12.24
CA THR A 222 12.39 1.73 -12.85
C THR A 222 11.36 0.66 -13.20
N ALA A 223 11.77 -0.36 -13.96
CA ALA A 223 10.91 -1.53 -14.21
C ALA A 223 10.55 -2.28 -12.91
N LEU A 224 11.45 -2.29 -11.93
CA LEU A 224 11.22 -2.92 -10.63
C LEU A 224 10.19 -2.14 -9.80
N ASP A 225 10.25 -0.80 -9.79
CA ASP A 225 9.23 0.04 -9.15
C ASP A 225 7.82 -0.25 -9.72
N ILE A 226 7.69 -0.42 -11.05
CA ILE A 226 6.42 -0.79 -11.69
C ILE A 226 5.99 -2.20 -11.27
N ALA A 227 6.91 -3.16 -11.17
CA ALA A 227 6.58 -4.52 -10.78
C ALA A 227 6.01 -4.58 -9.35
N TRP A 228 6.57 -3.81 -8.43
CA TRP A 228 6.08 -3.67 -7.06
C TRP A 228 4.66 -3.09 -7.03
N GLU A 229 4.45 -1.94 -7.68
CA GLU A 229 3.16 -1.24 -7.69
C GLU A 229 2.03 -2.05 -8.34
N THR A 230 2.33 -2.80 -9.40
CA THR A 230 1.32 -3.47 -10.22
C THR A 230 1.02 -4.90 -9.81
N GLY A 231 1.80 -5.50 -8.90
CA GLY A 231 1.59 -6.90 -8.50
C GLY A 231 2.41 -7.92 -9.30
N ALA A 232 3.34 -7.50 -10.15
CA ALA A 232 4.10 -8.40 -11.04
C ALA A 232 5.24 -9.14 -10.31
N ARG A 233 4.92 -9.89 -9.24
CA ARG A 233 5.89 -10.46 -8.29
C ARG A 233 6.96 -11.33 -8.93
N ARG A 234 6.59 -12.28 -9.79
CA ARG A 234 7.56 -13.17 -10.45
C ARG A 234 8.59 -12.41 -11.29
N ILE A 235 8.17 -11.36 -12.01
CA ILE A 235 9.09 -10.52 -12.79
C ILE A 235 9.92 -9.65 -11.85
N GLY A 236 9.33 -9.11 -10.79
CA GLY A 236 10.05 -8.38 -9.74
C GLY A 236 11.17 -9.22 -9.13
N ALA A 237 10.93 -10.50 -8.83
CA ALA A 237 11.93 -11.42 -8.31
C ALA A 237 13.13 -11.57 -9.27
N LEU A 238 12.86 -11.76 -10.58
CA LEU A 238 13.90 -11.82 -11.61
C LEU A 238 14.73 -10.54 -11.68
N LEU A 239 14.07 -9.37 -11.64
CA LEU A 239 14.74 -8.08 -11.67
C LEU A 239 15.60 -7.83 -10.42
N SER A 240 15.21 -8.40 -9.28
CA SER A 240 16.03 -8.40 -8.05
C SER A 240 17.13 -9.48 -8.04
N GLY A 241 17.31 -10.23 -9.13
CA GLY A 241 18.35 -11.24 -9.28
C GLY A 241 18.03 -12.60 -8.64
N GLN A 242 16.79 -12.84 -8.20
CA GLN A 242 16.33 -14.13 -7.69
C GLN A 242 15.67 -14.95 -8.80
N ASP A 243 15.73 -16.28 -8.71
CA ASP A 243 15.04 -17.16 -9.67
C ASP A 243 13.74 -17.71 -9.06
N PRO A 244 12.57 -17.17 -9.44
CA PRO A 244 11.28 -17.56 -8.89
C PRO A 244 10.82 -18.96 -9.34
N ASP A 245 11.48 -19.59 -10.32
CA ASP A 245 11.18 -20.98 -10.68
C ASP A 245 11.82 -21.98 -9.70
N THR A 246 12.86 -21.54 -8.96
CA THR A 246 13.59 -22.36 -7.98
C THR A 246 13.24 -22.04 -6.53
N ASP A 247 12.87 -20.78 -6.27
CA ASP A 247 12.48 -20.30 -4.95
C ASP A 247 11.05 -19.75 -4.97
N GLU A 248 10.12 -20.57 -4.45
CA GLU A 248 8.71 -20.24 -4.33
C GLU A 248 8.49 -18.98 -3.47
N LEU A 249 9.30 -18.78 -2.42
CA LEU A 249 9.17 -17.58 -1.58
C LEU A 249 9.57 -16.34 -2.38
N SER A 250 10.70 -16.37 -3.08
CA SER A 250 11.11 -15.26 -3.96
C SER A 250 10.05 -14.92 -5.01
N ALA A 251 9.36 -15.93 -5.57
CA ALA A 251 8.26 -15.73 -6.52
C ALA A 251 7.07 -14.95 -5.92
N LEU A 252 6.77 -15.17 -4.64
CA LEU A 252 5.70 -14.48 -3.90
C LEU A 252 6.14 -13.09 -3.43
N ILE A 253 7.39 -12.95 -2.96
CA ILE A 253 7.96 -11.71 -2.45
C ILE A 253 8.16 -10.69 -3.58
N GLY A 254 8.67 -11.13 -4.73
CA GLY A 254 8.90 -10.27 -5.88
C GLY A 254 9.90 -9.13 -5.64
N GLY A 255 10.89 -9.37 -4.78
CA GLY A 255 11.91 -8.38 -4.42
C GLY A 255 11.47 -7.30 -3.44
N LEU A 256 10.27 -7.41 -2.85
CA LEU A 256 9.79 -6.50 -1.82
C LEU A 256 10.51 -6.73 -0.48
N ASP A 257 10.76 -5.65 0.25
CA ASP A 257 11.03 -5.71 1.69
C ASP A 257 9.74 -5.66 2.53
N VAL A 258 9.86 -5.88 3.84
CA VAL A 258 8.72 -5.91 4.77
C VAL A 258 7.93 -4.60 4.78
N PHE A 259 8.60 -3.44 4.62
CA PHE A 259 7.95 -2.13 4.63
C PHE A 259 7.21 -1.87 3.33
N GLN A 260 7.79 -2.26 2.20
CA GLN A 260 7.15 -2.15 0.88
C GLN A 260 5.95 -3.09 0.78
N ALA A 261 6.03 -4.32 1.31
CA ALA A 261 4.89 -5.24 1.37
C ALA A 261 3.72 -4.65 2.18
N LEU A 262 4.02 -4.05 3.34
CA LEU A 262 3.03 -3.31 4.14
C LEU A 262 2.44 -2.11 3.38
N TRP A 263 3.29 -1.35 2.68
CA TRP A 263 2.90 -0.16 1.92
C TRP A 263 1.95 -0.48 0.76
N TYR A 264 2.25 -1.54 0.01
CA TYR A 264 1.40 -2.01 -1.09
C TYR A 264 0.22 -2.88 -0.60
N LYS A 265 0.11 -3.11 0.71
CA LYS A 265 -0.91 -3.97 1.34
C LYS A 265 -0.94 -5.37 0.74
N ASP A 266 0.25 -5.89 0.43
CA ASP A 266 0.41 -7.23 -0.13
C ASP A 266 0.65 -8.24 0.99
N MET A 267 -0.46 -8.79 1.49
CA MET A 267 -0.44 -9.77 2.58
C MET A 267 0.23 -11.09 2.19
N ILE A 268 0.22 -11.46 0.91
CA ILE A 268 0.85 -12.69 0.42
C ILE A 268 2.37 -12.50 0.38
N ALA A 269 2.84 -11.38 -0.15
CA ALA A 269 4.25 -11.05 -0.11
C ALA A 269 4.75 -10.90 1.35
N LEU A 270 3.96 -10.24 2.22
CA LEU A 270 4.28 -10.13 3.64
C LEU A 270 4.43 -11.51 4.31
N ASP A 271 3.49 -12.43 4.10
CA ASP A 271 3.61 -13.81 4.62
C ASP A 271 4.91 -14.49 4.17
N ALA A 272 5.23 -14.38 2.88
CA ALA A 272 6.43 -14.98 2.31
C ALA A 272 7.72 -14.37 2.88
N ILE A 273 7.77 -13.04 3.06
CA ILE A 273 8.89 -12.31 3.70
C ILE A 273 9.08 -12.75 5.15
N LEU A 274 8.00 -13.00 5.88
CA LEU A 274 8.08 -13.43 7.27
C LEU A 274 8.55 -14.89 7.37
N ARG A 275 8.06 -15.76 6.48
CA ARG A 275 8.50 -17.16 6.37
C ARG A 275 9.96 -17.32 5.96
N SER A 276 10.55 -16.32 5.28
CA SER A 276 11.98 -16.32 4.96
C SER A 276 12.87 -15.94 6.15
N GLY A 277 12.30 -15.52 7.29
CA GLY A 277 13.04 -15.20 8.51
C GLY A 277 13.64 -13.78 8.51
N THR A 278 12.94 -12.82 7.89
CA THR A 278 13.37 -11.41 7.84
C THR A 278 13.49 -10.80 9.24
N GLU A 279 14.52 -9.96 9.44
CA GLU A 279 14.71 -9.19 10.69
C GLU A 279 13.57 -8.18 10.90
N LEU A 280 12.96 -8.19 12.09
CA LEU A 280 11.80 -7.38 12.43
C LEU A 280 12.11 -6.27 13.43
N GLN A 281 13.25 -6.33 14.13
CA GLN A 281 13.73 -5.29 15.03
C GLN A 281 14.56 -4.27 14.26
N THR A 282 13.95 -3.71 13.22
CA THR A 282 14.53 -2.71 12.32
C THR A 282 13.56 -1.55 12.11
N VAL A 283 14.01 -0.47 11.46
CA VAL A 283 13.22 0.71 11.16
C VAL A 283 13.25 1.04 9.67
N CYS A 284 12.19 1.65 9.16
CA CYS A 284 12.12 2.03 7.75
C CYS A 284 13.06 3.19 7.43
N GLU A 285 14.01 2.99 6.52
CA GLU A 285 14.92 4.05 6.07
C GLU A 285 14.47 4.72 4.77
N ASP A 286 13.54 4.11 4.03
CA ASP A 286 13.10 4.61 2.73
C ASP A 286 12.31 5.93 2.86
N LYS A 287 12.85 6.99 2.25
CA LYS A 287 12.26 8.33 2.25
C LYS A 287 11.00 8.41 1.38
N LYS A 288 10.79 7.48 0.45
CA LYS A 288 9.56 7.40 -0.36
C LYS A 288 8.36 6.98 0.49
N LEU A 289 8.59 6.15 1.52
CA LEU A 289 7.58 5.65 2.45
C LEU A 289 7.39 6.64 3.62
N HIS A 290 6.89 7.84 3.31
CA HIS A 290 6.86 8.99 4.22
C HIS A 290 6.21 8.70 5.59
N ASP A 291 5.14 7.91 5.63
CA ASP A 291 4.46 7.52 6.87
C ASP A 291 5.24 6.48 7.68
N PHE A 292 6.12 5.70 7.05
CA PHE A 292 6.83 4.60 7.71
C PHE A 292 8.22 5.00 8.18
N LYS A 293 8.77 6.08 7.62
CA LYS A 293 10.13 6.52 7.91
C LYS A 293 10.43 6.56 9.42
N GLY A 294 11.47 5.82 9.80
CA GLY A 294 11.97 5.72 11.16
C GLY A 294 11.17 4.81 12.09
N ARG A 295 10.09 4.18 11.61
CA ARG A 295 9.19 3.29 12.37
C ARG A 295 9.52 1.82 12.14
N SER A 296 9.21 0.99 13.13
CA SER A 296 9.31 -0.47 13.00
C SER A 296 8.19 -1.05 12.13
N PRO A 297 8.35 -2.25 11.55
CA PRO A 297 7.29 -2.89 10.76
C PRO A 297 5.97 -3.00 11.52
N LEU A 298 6.02 -3.36 12.80
CA LEU A 298 4.84 -3.47 13.66
C LEU A 298 4.18 -2.10 13.89
N ALA A 299 4.98 -1.06 14.12
CA ALA A 299 4.46 0.30 14.25
C ALA A 299 3.79 0.79 12.96
N CYS A 300 4.35 0.46 11.79
CA CYS A 300 3.77 0.78 10.48
C CYS A 300 2.42 0.08 10.26
N ALA A 301 2.31 -1.20 10.61
CA ALA A 301 1.06 -1.95 10.49
C ALA A 301 -0.05 -1.34 11.38
N LEU A 302 0.26 -1.03 12.64
CA LEU A 302 -0.69 -0.41 13.57
C LEU A 302 -1.07 1.02 13.18
N LEU A 303 -0.11 1.80 12.67
CA LEU A 303 -0.38 3.16 12.16
C LEU A 303 -1.46 3.15 11.07
N TRP A 304 -1.47 2.14 10.20
CA TRP A 304 -2.42 2.02 9.11
C TRP A 304 -3.67 1.20 9.43
N ASP A 305 -3.91 0.85 10.70
CA ASP A 305 -4.99 -0.03 11.18
C ASP A 305 -5.05 -1.38 10.44
N ASN A 306 -3.89 -1.92 10.06
CA ASN A 306 -3.81 -3.24 9.44
C ASN A 306 -3.59 -4.30 10.54
N ALA A 307 -4.68 -4.70 11.21
CA ALA A 307 -4.65 -5.69 12.28
C ALA A 307 -4.10 -7.05 11.80
N GLU A 308 -4.47 -7.48 10.60
CA GLU A 308 -3.98 -8.73 9.99
C GLU A 308 -2.46 -8.71 9.85
N ALA A 309 -1.89 -7.62 9.31
CA ALA A 309 -0.44 -7.47 9.19
C ALA A 309 0.25 -7.40 10.56
N ALA A 310 -0.34 -6.69 11.53
CA ALA A 310 0.20 -6.61 12.89
C ALA A 310 0.26 -8.00 13.54
N GLU A 311 -0.80 -8.81 13.42
CA GLU A 311 -0.81 -10.19 13.90
C GLU A 311 0.24 -11.06 13.20
N MET A 312 0.38 -10.95 11.88
CA MET A 312 1.39 -11.72 11.14
C MET A 312 2.81 -11.39 11.60
N LEU A 313 3.11 -10.10 11.82
CA LEU A 313 4.40 -9.64 12.34
C LEU A 313 4.65 -10.18 13.75
N LEU A 314 3.66 -10.09 14.64
CA LEU A 314 3.74 -10.61 16.00
C LEU A 314 3.94 -12.13 16.05
N ARG A 315 3.20 -12.88 15.23
CA ARG A 315 3.38 -14.34 15.05
C ARG A 315 4.78 -14.72 14.61
N SER A 316 5.42 -13.82 13.87
CA SER A 316 6.75 -14.02 13.29
C SER A 316 7.87 -13.46 14.16
N GLY A 317 7.57 -13.02 15.40
CA GLY A 317 8.55 -12.59 16.37
C GLY A 317 8.86 -11.09 16.40
N ALA A 318 7.99 -10.24 15.86
CA ALA A 318 8.12 -8.80 16.08
C ALA A 318 7.97 -8.48 17.57
N ASP A 319 9.01 -7.95 18.21
CA ASP A 319 8.98 -7.48 19.59
C ASP A 319 8.06 -6.25 19.75
N PRO A 320 6.96 -6.34 20.53
CA PRO A 320 6.08 -5.21 20.82
C PRO A 320 6.75 -4.04 21.53
N ASP A 321 7.81 -4.32 22.31
CA ASP A 321 8.55 -3.32 23.09
C ASP A 321 9.67 -2.66 22.27
N PHE A 322 9.91 -3.10 21.03
CA PHE A 322 10.92 -2.50 20.17
C PHE A 322 10.58 -1.05 19.87
N LYS A 323 11.55 -0.17 20.11
CA LYS A 323 11.39 1.27 19.95
C LYS A 323 11.92 1.74 18.61
N ASP A 324 11.18 2.66 18.01
CA ASP A 324 11.53 3.31 16.76
C ASP A 324 12.56 4.44 16.96
N LEU A 325 12.89 5.19 15.89
CA LEU A 325 13.87 6.29 15.96
C LEU A 325 13.43 7.48 16.82
N GLU A 326 12.13 7.61 17.12
CA GLU A 326 11.56 8.60 18.04
C GLU A 326 11.41 8.03 19.47
N GLU A 327 12.02 6.88 19.73
CA GLU A 327 11.94 6.07 20.94
C GLU A 327 10.52 5.62 21.30
N GLN A 328 9.66 5.42 20.31
CA GLN A 328 8.27 5.00 20.50
C GLN A 328 8.10 3.51 20.22
N THR A 329 7.36 2.81 21.08
CA THR A 329 6.89 1.45 20.79
C THR A 329 5.76 1.47 19.76
N ALA A 330 5.47 0.33 19.16
CA ALA A 330 4.38 0.20 18.21
C ALA A 330 3.02 0.60 18.82
N PHE A 331 2.79 0.27 20.10
CA PHE A 331 1.61 0.70 20.85
C PHE A 331 1.51 2.22 20.99
N ALA A 332 2.63 2.91 21.28
CA ALA A 332 2.65 4.37 21.37
C ALA A 332 2.32 5.05 20.03
N VAL A 333 2.78 4.48 18.91
CA VAL A 333 2.43 4.97 17.57
C VAL A 333 0.95 4.75 17.28
N TRP A 334 0.40 3.59 17.67
CA TRP A 334 -1.01 3.26 17.47
C TRP A 334 -1.97 4.23 18.19
N LEU A 335 -1.66 4.58 19.45
CA LEU A 335 -2.48 5.52 20.23
C LEU A 335 -2.45 6.96 19.68
N LYS A 336 -1.28 7.46 19.25
CA LYS A 336 -1.10 8.86 18.82
C LYS A 336 -1.67 9.17 17.42
N LYS A 337 -2.21 8.16 16.74
CA LYS A 337 -2.78 8.32 15.40
C LYS A 337 -4.01 9.23 15.42
N ARG A 338 -4.09 10.17 14.47
CA ARG A 338 -5.34 10.93 14.20
C ARG A 338 -6.31 10.06 13.43
N LYS A 339 -7.45 9.72 14.04
CA LYS A 339 -8.36 8.69 13.50
C LYS A 339 -9.50 9.29 12.67
N HIS A 340 -9.81 8.60 11.57
CA HIS A 340 -10.95 8.86 10.69
C HIS A 340 -11.80 7.59 10.59
N GLY A 341 -12.63 7.30 11.60
CA GLY A 341 -13.52 6.13 11.59
C GLY A 341 -14.10 5.77 12.95
N SER A 342 -15.10 4.87 12.97
CA SER A 342 -15.65 4.27 14.18
C SER A 342 -14.92 2.97 14.48
N GLU A 343 -14.14 2.94 15.56
CA GLU A 343 -13.42 1.74 16.00
C GLU A 343 -14.38 0.73 16.62
N LYS A 344 -14.10 -0.56 16.44
CA LYS A 344 -14.79 -1.62 17.16
C LYS A 344 -13.99 -1.98 18.40
N LYS A 345 -14.67 -1.97 19.55
CA LYS A 345 -14.06 -2.29 20.85
C LYS A 345 -13.44 -3.69 20.84
N GLU A 346 -14.13 -4.64 20.23
CA GLU A 346 -13.73 -6.05 20.18
C GLU A 346 -12.40 -6.24 19.46
N ASP A 347 -12.22 -5.59 18.31
CA ASP A 347 -10.99 -5.69 17.50
C ASP A 347 -9.79 -5.08 18.26
N CYS A 348 -10.01 -3.96 18.95
CA CYS A 348 -8.98 -3.32 19.77
C CYS A 348 -8.54 -4.21 20.93
N LEU A 349 -9.50 -4.77 21.67
CA LEU A 349 -9.23 -5.67 22.78
C LEU A 349 -8.54 -6.95 22.32
N HIS A 350 -8.94 -7.48 21.16
CA HIS A 350 -8.27 -8.65 20.57
C HIS A 350 -6.79 -8.38 20.33
N LEU A 351 -6.46 -7.25 19.69
CA LEU A 351 -5.08 -6.91 19.38
C LEU A 351 -4.23 -6.63 20.64
N LEU A 352 -4.81 -6.00 21.67
CA LEU A 352 -4.13 -5.83 22.98
C LEU A 352 -3.82 -7.17 23.66
N GLN A 353 -4.79 -8.09 23.65
CA GLN A 353 -4.58 -9.45 24.15
C GLN A 353 -3.49 -10.17 23.36
N TYR A 354 -3.45 -9.97 22.04
CA TYR A 354 -2.45 -10.59 21.19
C TYR A 354 -1.05 -10.04 21.45
N LEU A 355 -0.90 -8.73 21.63
CA LEU A 355 0.35 -8.09 22.04
C LEU A 355 0.88 -8.69 23.36
N MET A 356 0.02 -8.84 24.37
CA MET A 356 0.38 -9.47 25.65
C MET A 356 0.86 -10.91 25.47
N GLN A 357 0.18 -11.70 24.65
CA GLN A 357 0.58 -13.08 24.34
C GLN A 357 1.95 -13.16 23.65
N CYS A 358 2.29 -12.14 22.86
CA CYS A 358 3.57 -12.01 22.16
C CYS A 358 4.67 -11.33 23.00
N GLY A 359 4.46 -11.18 24.32
CA GLY A 359 5.51 -10.71 25.24
C GLY A 359 5.60 -9.21 25.41
N TRP A 360 4.58 -8.45 25.00
CA TRP A 360 4.48 -7.02 25.28
C TRP A 360 4.53 -6.75 26.79
N ASN A 361 5.39 -5.81 27.21
CA ASN A 361 5.49 -5.41 28.60
C ASN A 361 4.96 -3.97 28.78
N PRO A 362 3.71 -3.80 29.27
CA PRO A 362 3.11 -2.48 29.42
C PRO A 362 3.79 -1.59 30.47
N GLU A 363 4.59 -2.17 31.37
CA GLU A 363 5.33 -1.45 32.42
C GLU A 363 6.63 -0.83 31.91
N LYS A 364 7.13 -1.25 30.75
CA LYS A 364 8.28 -0.57 30.12
C LYS A 364 7.86 0.79 29.56
N SER A 365 8.83 1.70 29.49
CA SER A 365 8.63 2.98 28.82
C SER A 365 8.24 2.77 27.36
N ALA A 366 7.10 3.31 26.96
CA ALA A 366 6.54 3.23 25.62
C ALA A 366 6.97 4.41 24.71
N ASP A 367 7.53 5.48 25.28
CA ASP A 367 8.04 6.63 24.54
C ASP A 367 9.30 7.26 25.18
N LYS A 368 9.83 8.32 24.55
CA LYS A 368 10.97 9.12 25.02
C LYS A 368 10.72 9.90 26.32
N GLU A 369 9.47 10.06 26.72
CA GLU A 369 9.10 10.75 27.96
C GLU A 369 9.08 9.79 29.16
N GLY A 370 9.28 8.49 28.91
CA GLY A 370 9.22 7.45 29.93
C GLY A 370 7.80 7.07 30.33
N ASN A 371 6.80 7.40 29.54
CA ASN A 371 5.42 6.99 29.84
C ASN A 371 5.30 5.47 29.70
N THR A 372 4.66 4.79 30.66
CA THR A 372 4.19 3.41 30.48
C THR A 372 3.04 3.35 29.48
N ALA A 373 2.63 2.15 29.08
CA ALA A 373 1.45 1.96 28.24
C ALA A 373 0.20 2.58 28.85
N LEU A 374 -0.01 2.41 30.16
CA LEU A 374 -1.17 2.96 30.87
C LEU A 374 -1.11 4.49 30.90
N SER A 375 0.06 5.07 31.18
CA SER A 375 0.26 6.52 31.17
C SER A 375 -0.09 7.14 29.81
N LEU A 376 0.35 6.52 28.70
CA LEU A 376 0.00 6.94 27.35
C LEU A 376 -1.49 6.78 27.05
N ALA A 377 -2.10 5.66 27.44
CA ALA A 377 -3.52 5.41 27.23
C ALA A 377 -4.39 6.45 27.93
N CYS A 378 -4.03 6.83 29.17
CA CYS A 378 -4.68 7.92 29.91
C CYS A 378 -4.52 9.27 29.21
N ARG A 379 -3.32 9.58 28.71
CA ARG A 379 -3.07 10.83 27.96
C ARG A 379 -3.93 10.93 26.70
N GLU A 380 -4.08 9.81 26.00
CA GLU A 380 -4.85 9.71 24.76
C GLU A 380 -6.32 9.28 24.99
N ALA A 381 -6.84 9.39 26.22
CA ALA A 381 -8.23 9.04 26.56
C ALA A 381 -9.28 9.96 25.89
N GLY A 382 -8.85 10.90 25.04
CA GLY A 382 -9.74 11.66 24.16
C GLY A 382 -10.32 10.84 23.01
N CYS A 383 -9.72 9.67 22.73
CA CYS A 383 -10.25 8.70 21.79
C CYS A 383 -10.72 7.43 22.51
N GLU A 384 -11.67 6.71 21.90
CA GLU A 384 -12.24 5.49 22.48
C GLU A 384 -11.17 4.39 22.69
N LEU A 385 -10.19 4.25 21.78
CA LEU A 385 -9.06 3.33 21.98
C LEU A 385 -8.27 3.62 23.25
N GLY A 386 -7.98 4.88 23.55
CA GLY A 386 -7.25 5.25 24.76
C GLY A 386 -7.99 4.81 26.02
N ILE A 387 -9.31 5.02 26.06
CA ILE A 387 -10.18 4.58 27.16
C ILE A 387 -10.19 3.05 27.26
N TRP A 388 -10.39 2.33 26.16
CA TRP A 388 -10.44 0.87 26.16
C TRP A 388 -9.09 0.25 26.56
N ALA A 389 -7.99 0.80 26.05
CA ALA A 389 -6.65 0.36 26.40
C ALA A 389 -6.33 0.62 27.88
N ALA A 390 -6.68 1.79 28.41
CA ALA A 390 -6.48 2.10 29.83
C ALA A 390 -7.26 1.13 30.74
N ARG A 391 -8.55 0.90 30.44
CA ARG A 391 -9.37 -0.08 31.18
C ARG A 391 -8.80 -1.49 31.10
N TYR A 392 -8.43 -1.94 29.91
CA TYR A 392 -7.80 -3.25 29.70
C TYR A 392 -6.51 -3.40 30.51
N LEU A 393 -5.64 -2.40 30.51
CA LEU A 393 -4.38 -2.42 31.24
C LEU A 393 -4.60 -2.48 32.76
N ILE A 394 -5.55 -1.72 33.29
CA ILE A 394 -5.93 -1.76 34.72
C ILE A 394 -6.48 -3.15 35.10
N GLU A 395 -7.38 -3.70 34.29
CA GLU A 395 -7.95 -5.05 34.50
C GLU A 395 -6.87 -6.15 34.48
N ASN A 396 -5.74 -5.91 33.78
CA ASN A 396 -4.61 -6.83 33.70
C ASN A 396 -3.47 -6.47 34.68
N GLY A 397 -3.73 -5.60 35.66
CA GLY A 397 -2.82 -5.34 36.78
C GLY A 397 -1.66 -4.39 36.47
N ALA A 398 -1.80 -3.50 35.47
CA ALA A 398 -0.84 -2.44 35.25
C ALA A 398 -0.71 -1.52 36.48
N ASP A 399 0.50 -1.07 36.81
CA ASP A 399 0.72 -0.21 37.96
C ASP A 399 0.21 1.21 37.67
N VAL A 400 -0.88 1.57 38.35
CA VAL A 400 -1.57 2.87 38.21
C VAL A 400 -0.77 4.05 38.77
N ASN A 401 0.36 3.81 39.42
CA ASN A 401 1.20 4.83 40.05
C ASN A 401 2.60 4.95 39.43
N THR A 402 2.94 4.16 38.40
CA THR A 402 4.24 4.26 37.74
C THR A 402 4.42 5.65 37.12
N VAL A 403 5.48 6.34 37.52
CA VAL A 403 5.75 7.72 37.06
C VAL A 403 6.65 7.75 35.83
N ASN A 404 6.38 8.70 34.93
CA ASN A 404 7.25 8.96 33.79
C ASN A 404 8.53 9.73 34.19
N LEU A 405 9.36 10.13 33.22
CA LEU A 405 10.60 10.87 33.50
C LEU A 405 10.39 12.19 34.23
N GLN A 406 9.17 12.72 34.26
CA GLN A 406 8.81 13.96 34.95
C GLN A 406 8.07 13.76 36.27
N GLY A 407 7.95 12.51 36.75
CA GLY A 407 7.24 12.22 38.00
C GLY A 407 5.73 12.22 37.84
N GLN A 408 5.20 12.24 36.62
CA GLN A 408 3.76 12.27 36.38
C GLN A 408 3.19 10.85 36.43
N THR A 409 2.13 10.66 37.20
CA THR A 409 1.36 9.39 37.24
C THR A 409 0.39 9.29 36.05
N PRO A 410 -0.14 8.10 35.72
CA PRO A 410 -1.21 7.94 34.73
C PRO A 410 -2.43 8.84 34.99
N ALA A 411 -2.84 8.97 36.26
CA ALA A 411 -3.93 9.87 36.65
C ALA A 411 -3.62 11.35 36.35
N MET A 412 -2.37 11.81 36.54
CA MET A 412 -1.97 13.15 36.12
C MET A 412 -1.97 13.30 34.60
N ASN A 413 -1.46 12.29 33.88
CA ASN A 413 -1.41 12.29 32.42
C ASN A 413 -2.81 12.30 31.77
N LEU A 414 -3.83 11.75 32.44
CA LEU A 414 -5.25 11.85 32.03
C LEU A 414 -5.72 13.31 31.86
N TYR A 415 -5.24 14.20 32.74
CA TYR A 415 -5.63 15.62 32.82
C TYR A 415 -4.58 16.58 32.22
N GLY A 416 -3.77 16.10 31.26
CA GLY A 416 -2.91 16.99 30.47
C GLY A 416 -1.45 17.01 30.92
N GLY A 417 -0.85 15.84 31.13
CA GLY A 417 0.59 15.69 31.34
C GLY A 417 1.39 15.83 30.04
N CYS A 418 1.71 17.04 29.62
CA CYS A 418 2.67 17.22 28.53
C CYS A 418 4.10 17.13 29.08
N PHE A 419 5.04 16.64 28.26
CA PHE A 419 6.45 16.76 28.61
C PHE A 419 6.85 18.23 28.64
N TRP A 420 7.20 18.69 29.83
CA TRP A 420 7.69 20.04 30.05
C TRP A 420 9.14 19.98 30.47
N ASN A 421 10.05 20.71 29.83
CA ASN A 421 11.48 20.68 30.18
C ASN A 421 11.89 21.72 31.24
N GLY A 422 10.92 22.36 31.89
CA GLY A 422 11.16 23.41 32.89
C GLY A 422 11.55 24.77 32.30
N ASN A 423 11.59 24.92 30.97
CA ASN A 423 12.03 26.16 30.35
C ASN A 423 10.87 27.16 30.28
N ILE A 424 10.84 28.11 31.21
CA ILE A 424 9.90 29.23 31.21
C ILE A 424 10.50 30.34 30.34
N PRO A 425 9.88 30.72 29.20
CA PRO A 425 10.38 31.82 28.38
C PRO A 425 10.47 33.11 29.20
N ARG A 426 11.65 33.77 29.19
CA ARG A 426 11.86 35.05 29.89
C ARG A 426 11.03 36.21 29.33
N ILE A 427 10.44 36.05 28.14
CA ILE A 427 9.63 37.05 27.45
C ILE A 427 8.16 36.77 27.76
N ALA A 428 7.50 37.65 28.51
CA ALA A 428 6.12 37.50 28.98
C ALA A 428 5.04 37.38 27.87
N ILE A 429 5.40 37.67 26.62
CA ILE A 429 4.51 37.63 25.45
C ILE A 429 4.45 36.21 24.86
N LEU A 430 5.42 35.33 25.18
CA LEU A 430 5.37 33.94 24.75
C LEU A 430 4.46 33.14 25.69
N PRO A 431 3.58 32.28 25.16
CA PRO A 431 2.72 31.44 25.99
C PRO A 431 3.59 30.57 26.90
N ARG A 432 3.34 30.63 28.20
CA ARG A 432 3.89 29.68 29.16
C ARG A 432 3.22 28.33 28.87
N SER A 433 4.02 27.29 28.70
CA SER A 433 3.53 25.91 28.66
C SER A 433 3.77 25.33 30.04
N TYR A 434 2.71 24.81 30.66
CA TYR A 434 2.78 24.17 31.97
C TYR A 434 2.62 22.65 31.84
N PRO A 435 3.15 21.86 32.78
CA PRO A 435 3.08 20.40 32.71
C PRO A 435 1.64 19.85 32.77
N TYR A 436 0.68 20.63 33.28
CA TYR A 436 -0.76 20.34 33.34
C TYR A 436 -1.58 20.98 32.20
N GLU A 437 -0.93 21.46 31.13
CA GLU A 437 -1.58 21.95 29.93
C GLU A 437 -1.50 20.94 28.79
N GLY A 438 -2.51 20.90 27.92
CA GLY A 438 -2.46 20.13 26.67
C GLY A 438 -3.73 19.39 26.30
N ARG A 439 -4.67 19.22 27.23
CA ARG A 439 -5.96 18.57 26.96
C ARG A 439 -7.08 19.21 27.79
N TYR A 440 -8.25 19.37 27.17
CA TYR A 440 -9.48 19.77 27.85
C TYR A 440 -10.25 18.51 28.23
N CYS A 441 -10.52 18.34 29.52
CA CYS A 441 -11.20 17.15 30.03
C CYS A 441 -12.72 17.29 30.00
N THR A 442 -13.40 16.15 29.95
CA THR A 442 -14.85 16.00 29.84
C THR A 442 -15.38 15.05 30.92
N GLU A 443 -16.70 14.91 31.01
CA GLU A 443 -17.34 13.93 31.93
C GLU A 443 -16.83 12.49 31.71
N LYS A 444 -16.47 12.10 30.48
CA LYS A 444 -15.87 10.78 30.21
C LYS A 444 -14.52 10.56 30.90
N ASP A 445 -13.75 11.63 31.12
CA ASP A 445 -12.47 11.55 31.83
C ASP A 445 -12.70 11.32 33.33
N VAL A 446 -13.83 11.79 33.87
CA VAL A 446 -14.24 11.54 35.26
C VAL A 446 -14.50 10.05 35.48
N ASP A 447 -15.21 9.39 34.56
CA ASP A 447 -15.45 7.93 34.61
C ASP A 447 -14.15 7.11 34.53
N MET A 448 -13.16 7.60 33.77
CA MET A 448 -11.84 6.96 33.68
C MET A 448 -11.00 7.21 34.93
N LEU A 449 -11.10 8.41 35.51
CA LEU A 449 -10.46 8.75 36.78
C LEU A 449 -11.00 7.88 37.92
N GLU A 450 -12.31 7.70 38.01
CA GLU A 450 -12.92 6.81 39.00
C GLU A 450 -12.31 5.41 38.93
N THR A 451 -12.18 4.84 37.72
CA THR A 451 -11.55 3.54 37.51
C THR A 451 -10.09 3.49 37.97
N LEU A 452 -9.32 4.57 37.76
CA LEU A 452 -7.94 4.65 38.26
C LEU A 452 -7.89 4.73 39.80
N LEU A 453 -8.80 5.48 40.42
CA LEU A 453 -8.88 5.64 41.88
C LEU A 453 -9.32 4.33 42.55
N GLU A 454 -10.30 3.62 41.99
CA GLU A 454 -10.69 2.27 42.43
C GLU A 454 -9.53 1.27 42.37
N ALA A 455 -8.66 1.42 41.37
CA ALA A 455 -7.44 0.63 41.23
C ALA A 455 -6.27 1.10 42.13
N GLY A 456 -6.46 2.15 42.94
CA GLY A 456 -5.48 2.61 43.93
C GLY A 456 -4.54 3.71 43.45
N ALA A 457 -4.94 4.55 42.48
CA ALA A 457 -4.16 5.71 42.09
C ALA A 457 -3.94 6.69 43.27
N ASP A 458 -2.68 7.10 43.48
CA ASP A 458 -2.28 7.98 44.56
C ASP A 458 -2.66 9.44 44.27
N VAL A 459 -3.65 9.93 45.01
CA VAL A 459 -4.14 11.30 44.93
C VAL A 459 -3.12 12.35 45.42
N ASN A 460 -2.14 11.94 46.21
CA ASN A 460 -1.15 12.80 46.86
C ASN A 460 0.21 12.79 46.17
N ALA A 461 0.38 11.98 45.12
CA ALA A 461 1.60 11.95 44.34
C ALA A 461 1.95 13.36 43.83
N LYS A 462 3.25 13.65 43.76
CA LYS A 462 3.78 14.92 43.25
C LYS A 462 4.73 14.65 42.11
N ASP A 463 4.54 15.39 41.01
CA ASP A 463 5.51 15.41 39.92
C ASP A 463 6.81 16.14 40.34
N LYS A 464 7.79 16.20 39.44
CA LYS A 464 9.07 16.89 39.70
C LYS A 464 8.93 18.40 39.94
N TRP A 465 7.76 18.98 39.68
CA TRP A 465 7.46 20.39 39.91
C TRP A 465 6.51 20.61 41.08
N GLY A 466 6.27 19.58 41.89
CA GLY A 466 5.42 19.65 43.07
C GLY A 466 3.92 19.72 42.76
N ASN A 467 3.51 19.53 41.49
CA ASN A 467 2.09 19.49 41.15
C ASN A 467 1.49 18.16 41.60
N THR A 468 0.34 18.25 42.26
CA THR A 468 -0.52 17.10 42.60
C THR A 468 -1.57 16.87 41.52
N LEU A 469 -2.26 15.74 41.55
CA LEU A 469 -3.39 15.46 40.65
C LEU A 469 -4.42 16.61 40.62
N LEU A 470 -4.67 17.26 41.77
CA LEU A 470 -5.58 18.42 41.84
C LEU A 470 -5.10 19.61 41.00
N HIS A 471 -3.79 19.86 40.91
CA HIS A 471 -3.24 20.91 40.05
C HIS A 471 -3.52 20.61 38.57
N TYR A 472 -3.40 19.33 38.16
CA TYR A 472 -3.73 18.89 36.80
C TYR A 472 -5.21 19.06 36.49
N ILE A 473 -6.09 18.61 37.38
CA ILE A 473 -7.54 18.78 37.21
C ILE A 473 -7.91 20.27 37.09
N ALA A 474 -7.37 21.13 37.95
CA ALA A 474 -7.59 22.58 37.87
C ALA A 474 -6.98 23.21 36.60
N GLY A 475 -5.87 22.69 36.07
CA GLY A 475 -5.24 23.17 34.84
C GLY A 475 -6.05 22.85 33.58
N SER A 476 -6.77 21.73 33.58
CA SER A 476 -7.56 21.22 32.45
C SER A 476 -8.96 21.85 32.30
N SER A 477 -9.32 22.78 33.20
CA SER A 477 -10.66 23.38 33.44
C SER A 477 -11.63 23.45 32.26
N GLN A 478 -12.62 22.53 32.27
CA GLN A 478 -14.00 22.63 31.73
C GLN A 478 -14.95 21.65 32.48
N ARG A 479 -16.19 21.42 31.97
CA ARG A 479 -17.24 20.55 32.56
C ARG A 479 -16.65 19.23 33.09
N GLY A 480 -16.86 18.95 34.38
CA GLY A 480 -16.36 17.73 35.03
C GLY A 480 -15.22 17.96 36.03
N ALA A 481 -14.54 19.12 36.03
CA ALA A 481 -13.43 19.36 36.96
C ALA A 481 -13.86 19.35 38.44
N LYS A 482 -15.03 19.92 38.73
CA LYS A 482 -15.62 19.89 40.08
C LYS A 482 -15.95 18.45 40.50
N GLU A 483 -16.53 17.67 39.60
CA GLU A 483 -16.89 16.27 39.81
C GLU A 483 -15.63 15.43 40.03
N ALA A 484 -14.58 15.63 39.23
CA ALA A 484 -13.28 14.99 39.39
C ALA A 484 -12.62 15.33 40.73
N VAL A 485 -12.59 16.61 41.14
CA VAL A 485 -12.08 16.99 42.47
C VAL A 485 -12.93 16.36 43.57
N GLY A 486 -14.26 16.31 43.42
CA GLY A 486 -15.15 15.60 44.33
C GLY A 486 -14.74 14.13 44.52
N LEU A 487 -14.56 13.39 43.42
CA LEU A 487 -14.09 12.00 43.47
C LEU A 487 -12.74 11.86 44.17
N VAL A 488 -11.78 12.74 43.87
CA VAL A 488 -10.46 12.71 44.53
C VAL A 488 -10.57 12.93 46.05
N MET A 489 -11.53 13.76 46.50
CA MET A 489 -11.83 13.94 47.94
C MET A 489 -12.54 12.74 48.57
N ASP A 490 -13.32 11.99 47.79
CA ASP A 490 -14.05 10.83 48.30
C ASP A 490 -13.13 9.61 48.46
N PHE A 491 -12.16 9.43 47.55
CA PHE A 491 -11.21 8.32 47.57
C PHE A 491 -9.98 8.57 48.47
N GLY A 492 -9.70 9.82 48.85
CA GLY A 492 -8.50 10.14 49.63
C GLY A 492 -8.56 11.46 50.38
N LYS A 493 -7.43 11.85 50.97
CA LYS A 493 -7.27 13.13 51.69
C LYS A 493 -6.21 13.96 50.99
N PRO A 494 -6.52 14.56 49.83
CA PRO A 494 -5.56 15.38 49.10
C PRO A 494 -5.29 16.71 49.83
N ASP A 495 -4.06 17.20 49.76
CA ASP A 495 -3.72 18.54 50.24
C ASP A 495 -4.15 19.61 49.22
N VAL A 496 -5.31 20.22 49.46
CA VAL A 496 -5.85 21.33 48.63
C VAL A 496 -5.00 22.60 48.68
N ASN A 497 -4.16 22.73 49.70
CA ASN A 497 -3.28 23.87 49.94
C ASN A 497 -1.85 23.60 49.47
N ALA A 498 -1.60 22.45 48.85
CA ALA A 498 -0.29 22.13 48.30
C ALA A 498 0.14 23.22 47.31
N VAL A 499 1.37 23.69 47.48
CA VAL A 499 1.98 24.71 46.63
C VAL A 499 3.00 24.03 45.72
N ASN A 500 2.89 24.25 44.41
CA ASN A 500 3.85 23.75 43.43
C ASN A 500 5.11 24.63 43.37
N ASN A 501 6.08 24.27 42.53
CA ASN A 501 7.34 25.00 42.39
C ASN A 501 7.19 26.41 41.79
N GLU A 502 6.01 26.78 41.28
CA GLU A 502 5.69 28.14 40.84
C GLU A 502 5.15 29.01 41.98
N GLY A 503 4.93 28.44 43.17
CA GLY A 503 4.26 29.13 44.26
C GLY A 503 2.74 29.15 44.12
N LYS A 504 2.15 28.31 43.25
CA LYS A 504 0.72 28.25 43.03
C LYS A 504 0.07 27.09 43.77
N THR A 505 -1.11 27.36 44.30
CA THR A 505 -2.05 26.36 44.79
C THR A 505 -3.02 25.93 43.68
N VAL A 506 -3.81 24.89 43.97
CA VAL A 506 -4.94 24.46 43.12
C VAL A 506 -5.94 25.61 42.90
N LEU A 507 -6.19 26.43 43.93
CA LEU A 507 -7.10 27.57 43.86
C LEU A 507 -6.58 28.68 42.94
N ASP A 508 -5.26 28.93 42.95
CA ASP A 508 -4.63 29.90 42.06
C ASP A 508 -4.80 29.50 40.59
N ILE A 509 -4.55 28.22 40.28
CA ILE A 509 -4.72 27.69 38.92
C ILE A 509 -6.19 27.77 38.47
N ALA A 510 -7.13 27.36 39.34
CA ALA A 510 -8.56 27.45 39.03
C ALA A 510 -9.01 28.91 38.78
N THR A 511 -8.41 29.87 39.49
CA THR A 511 -8.64 31.31 39.30
C THR A 511 -8.07 31.79 37.97
N GLU A 512 -6.85 31.39 37.60
CA GLU A 512 -6.24 31.72 36.30
C GLU A 512 -7.06 31.18 35.12
N LYS A 513 -7.68 30.00 35.27
CA LYS A 513 -8.57 29.40 34.26
C LYS A 513 -10.01 29.92 34.31
N ASN A 514 -10.34 30.79 35.27
CA ASN A 514 -11.67 31.37 35.48
C ASN A 514 -12.79 30.32 35.69
N ASP A 515 -12.49 29.26 36.43
CA ASP A 515 -13.43 28.17 36.73
C ASP A 515 -14.22 28.46 38.03
N GLU A 516 -15.26 29.28 37.92
CA GLU A 516 -16.05 29.74 39.07
C GLU A 516 -16.67 28.58 39.87
N ALA A 517 -17.07 27.49 39.21
CA ALA A 517 -17.67 26.33 39.84
C ALA A 517 -16.65 25.58 40.71
N LEU A 518 -15.45 25.37 40.19
CA LEU A 518 -14.34 24.74 40.92
C LEU A 518 -13.85 25.64 42.07
N ILE A 519 -13.70 26.95 41.84
CA ILE A 519 -13.30 27.92 42.88
C ILE A 519 -14.27 27.86 44.08
N LYS A 520 -15.58 27.96 43.83
CA LYS A 520 -16.60 27.87 44.90
C LYS A 520 -16.58 26.54 45.63
N PHE A 521 -16.19 25.46 44.96
CA PHE A 521 -16.09 24.14 45.56
C PHE A 521 -14.85 24.03 46.45
N LEU A 522 -13.68 24.42 45.95
CA LEU A 522 -12.40 24.40 46.69
C LEU A 522 -12.44 25.27 47.95
N LEU A 523 -13.08 26.45 47.89
CA LEU A 523 -13.23 27.35 49.04
C LEU A 523 -13.96 26.74 50.24
N LYS A 524 -14.65 25.59 50.08
CA LYS A 524 -15.28 24.87 51.20
C LYS A 524 -14.28 24.06 52.04
N TYR A 525 -13.08 23.82 51.50
CA TYR A 525 -12.04 22.98 52.08
C TYR A 525 -10.80 23.79 52.52
N TYR A 526 -10.86 25.11 52.34
CA TYR A 526 -9.82 26.08 52.76
C TYR A 526 -10.08 26.61 54.17
#